data_AF-A0A7K2QNP6-F1
#
_entry.id   AF-A0A7K2QNP6-F1
#
_cell.length_a   1.000
_cell.length_b   1.000
_cell.length_c   1.000
_cell.angle_alpha   90.00
_cell.angle_beta   90.00
_cell.angle_gamma   90.00
#
_symmetry.space_group_name_H-M   'P 1'
#
loop_
_entity.id
_entity.type
_entity.pdbx_description
1 polymer ?
#
loop_
_entity_poly.entity_id
_entity_poly.type
_entity_poly.pdbx_seq_one_letter_code
_entity_poly.pdbx_strand_id
1 'polypeptide(L)'
;PVAGDASGWSLEERLYNQVWGMFEDLARTVAAYRSACDFAESRMDRELDDALSDPRLRLAGTANAARDAARARHDELVAQAKAVLDRDLAQLSAESEVVEPALPAAYARWANPVWHGHGVPEEAPLALRLGDLHLPERPDLRIPMLVRAPLERGLWIDNGRTGSEAAMTMDTDRLRRAAMDMAVAHAVRL
;
A
#
# COMPACT_ATOMS: atom_id res chain seq x y z
N PRO A 1 21.67 2.46 -9.81
CA PRO A 1 22.51 1.79 -8.80
C PRO A 1 21.74 1.74 -7.48
N VAL A 2 21.75 0.62 -6.74
CA VAL A 2 21.05 0.52 -5.44
C VAL A 2 21.56 1.61 -4.50
N ALA A 3 20.65 2.30 -3.81
CA ALA A 3 20.94 3.40 -2.89
C ALA A 3 21.72 4.59 -3.50
N GLY A 4 21.81 4.70 -4.84
CA GLY A 4 22.70 5.63 -5.54
C GLY A 4 22.42 7.11 -5.28
N ASP A 5 21.14 7.49 -5.34
CA ASP A 5 20.70 8.89 -5.22
C ASP A 5 19.97 9.18 -3.89
N ALA A 6 19.80 8.18 -3.03
CA ALA A 6 19.17 8.35 -1.73
C ALA A 6 20.10 9.11 -0.78
N SER A 7 19.55 10.07 -0.03
CA SER A 7 20.29 10.81 1.01
C SER A 7 20.65 9.89 2.18
N GLY A 8 21.79 10.14 2.82
CA GLY A 8 22.24 9.37 3.98
C GLY A 8 23.77 9.29 4.06
N TRP A 9 24.27 9.04 5.27
CA TRP A 9 25.70 9.02 5.58
C TRP A 9 26.25 7.59 5.56
N SER A 10 25.40 6.58 5.80
CA SER A 10 25.72 5.16 5.70
C SER A 10 24.94 4.47 4.57
N LEU A 11 25.41 3.29 4.14
CA LEU A 11 24.65 2.48 3.16
C LEU A 11 23.30 2.05 3.73
N GLU A 12 23.27 1.66 5.00
CA GLU A 12 22.05 1.27 5.70
C GLU A 12 21.02 2.40 5.73
N GLU A 13 21.44 3.63 6.07
CA GLU A 13 20.57 4.80 6.08
C GLU A 13 20.03 5.14 4.68
N ARG A 14 20.89 5.05 3.65
CA ARG A 14 20.44 5.27 2.26
C ARG A 14 19.44 4.22 1.80
N LEU A 15 19.62 2.95 2.17
CA LEU A 15 18.67 1.88 1.86
C LEU A 15 17.34 2.09 2.59
N TYR A 16 17.39 2.48 3.87
CA TYR A 16 16.19 2.85 4.63
C TYR A 16 15.44 4.00 3.95
N ASN A 17 16.13 5.08 3.60
CA ASN A 17 15.54 6.25 2.94
C ASN A 17 15.01 5.91 1.55
N GLN A 18 15.66 5.01 0.81
CA GLN A 18 15.17 4.54 -0.48
C GLN A 18 13.84 3.77 -0.33
N VAL A 19 13.76 2.83 0.61
CA VAL A 19 12.52 2.09 0.88
C VAL A 19 11.42 3.03 1.38
N TRP A 20 11.77 4.01 2.22
CA TRP A 20 10.83 5.03 2.67
C TRP A 20 10.28 5.86 1.50
N GLY A 21 11.14 6.27 0.56
CA GLY A 21 10.72 6.95 -0.68
C GLY A 21 9.75 6.11 -1.51
N MET A 22 10.04 4.82 -1.70
CA MET A 22 9.14 3.90 -2.42
C MET A 22 7.76 3.79 -1.74
N PHE A 23 7.72 3.78 -0.41
CA PHE A 23 6.46 3.81 0.34
C PHE A 23 5.70 5.13 0.11
N GLU A 24 6.38 6.27 0.19
CA GLU A 24 5.77 7.58 -0.06
C GLU A 24 5.21 7.68 -1.48
N ASP A 25 5.95 7.17 -2.46
CA ASP A 25 5.53 7.13 -3.86
C ASP A 25 4.29 6.25 -4.05
N LEU A 26 4.27 5.05 -3.45
CA LEU A 26 3.10 4.18 -3.44
C LEU A 26 1.87 4.90 -2.85
N ALA A 27 2.02 5.48 -1.67
CA ALA A 27 0.94 6.17 -0.98
C ALA A 27 0.43 7.36 -1.80
N ARG A 28 1.35 8.15 -2.39
CA ARG A 28 1.02 9.33 -3.20
C ARG A 28 0.26 8.96 -4.48
N THR A 29 0.73 7.95 -5.21
CA THR A 29 0.10 7.51 -6.46
C THR A 29 -1.29 6.89 -6.21
N VAL A 30 -1.47 6.11 -5.15
CA VAL A 30 -2.78 5.54 -4.79
C VAL A 30 -3.76 6.62 -4.34
N ALA A 31 -3.29 7.58 -3.53
CA ALA A 31 -4.11 8.71 -3.11
C ALA A 31 -4.57 9.53 -4.33
N ALA A 32 -3.66 9.82 -5.26
CA ALA A 32 -3.98 10.55 -6.49
C ALA A 32 -5.02 9.82 -7.34
N TYR A 33 -4.89 8.50 -7.51
CA TYR A 33 -5.87 7.67 -8.21
C TYR A 33 -7.25 7.73 -7.56
N ARG A 34 -7.33 7.53 -6.25
CA ARG A 34 -8.62 7.56 -5.51
C ARG A 34 -9.28 8.93 -5.59
N SER A 35 -8.51 10.00 -5.40
CA SER A 35 -9.03 11.37 -5.55
C SER A 35 -9.52 11.66 -6.98
N ALA A 36 -8.88 11.10 -8.00
CA ALA A 36 -9.35 11.25 -9.39
C ALA A 36 -10.67 10.51 -9.63
N CYS A 37 -10.84 9.31 -9.07
CA CYS A 37 -12.11 8.58 -9.10
C CYS A 37 -13.22 9.33 -8.38
N ASP A 38 -12.97 9.80 -7.15
CA ASP A 38 -13.94 10.57 -6.36
C ASP A 38 -14.36 11.86 -7.10
N PHE A 39 -13.41 12.51 -7.79
CA PHE A 39 -13.69 13.67 -8.62
C PHE A 39 -14.55 13.32 -9.85
N ALA A 40 -14.25 12.20 -10.53
CA ALA A 40 -15.03 11.74 -11.68
C ALA A 40 -16.47 11.43 -11.28
N GLU A 41 -16.67 10.76 -10.14
CA GLU A 41 -17.98 10.46 -9.56
C GLU A 41 -18.74 11.75 -9.21
N SER A 42 -18.13 12.65 -8.44
CA SER A 42 -18.71 13.94 -8.07
C SER A 42 -19.04 14.83 -9.27
N ARG A 43 -18.32 14.67 -10.38
CA ARG A 43 -18.61 15.36 -11.63
C ARG A 43 -19.81 14.73 -12.34
N MET A 44 -19.87 13.41 -12.43
CA MET A 44 -20.99 12.70 -13.06
C MET A 44 -22.30 13.05 -12.35
N ASP A 45 -22.32 13.02 -11.02
CA ASP A 45 -23.51 13.33 -10.22
C ASP A 45 -24.04 14.74 -10.51
N ARG A 46 -23.17 15.75 -10.55
CA ARG A 46 -23.56 17.12 -10.90
C ARG A 46 -24.16 17.22 -12.31
N GLU A 47 -23.56 16.53 -13.28
CA GLU A 47 -24.07 16.55 -14.66
C GLU A 47 -25.41 15.84 -14.80
N LEU A 48 -25.64 14.79 -14.01
CA LEU A 48 -26.93 14.10 -13.94
C LEU A 48 -28.00 14.99 -13.29
N ASP A 49 -27.67 15.68 -12.20
CA ASP A 49 -28.55 16.62 -11.52
C ASP A 49 -28.95 17.79 -12.43
N ASP A 50 -27.99 18.36 -13.15
CA ASP A 50 -28.24 19.43 -14.13
C ASP A 50 -29.17 18.96 -15.26
N ALA A 51 -28.93 17.75 -15.80
CA ALA A 51 -29.76 17.17 -16.85
C ALA A 51 -31.19 16.87 -16.39
N LEU A 52 -31.39 16.55 -15.10
CA LEU A 52 -32.71 16.32 -14.49
C LEU A 52 -33.45 17.63 -14.17
N SER A 53 -32.70 18.69 -13.92
CA SER A 53 -33.21 20.01 -13.54
C SER A 53 -33.91 20.74 -14.69
N ASP A 54 -33.56 20.46 -15.96
CA ASP A 54 -34.21 21.08 -17.13
C ASP A 54 -35.58 20.43 -17.44
N PRO A 55 -36.70 21.17 -17.30
CA PRO A 55 -38.03 20.64 -17.60
C PRO A 55 -38.22 20.26 -19.08
N ARG A 56 -37.45 20.84 -20.01
CA ARG A 56 -37.55 20.57 -21.45
C ARG A 56 -36.91 19.24 -21.85
N LEU A 57 -35.90 18.78 -21.11
CA LEU A 57 -35.20 17.52 -21.35
C LEU A 57 -35.96 16.31 -20.80
N ARG A 58 -37.02 16.53 -20.02
CA ARG A 58 -37.79 15.46 -19.34
C ARG A 58 -38.71 14.64 -20.26
N LEU A 59 -38.99 15.11 -21.47
CA LEU A 59 -40.03 14.57 -22.36
C LEU A 59 -39.53 13.79 -23.59
N ALA A 60 -38.21 13.67 -23.83
CA ALA A 60 -37.68 12.95 -25.00
C ALA A 60 -36.26 12.40 -24.79
N GLY A 61 -35.83 11.46 -25.66
CA GLY A 61 -34.56 10.71 -25.60
C GLY A 61 -33.24 11.52 -25.53
N THR A 62 -33.30 12.85 -25.60
CA THR A 62 -32.18 13.77 -25.32
C THR A 62 -31.68 13.67 -23.88
N ALA A 63 -32.56 13.39 -22.91
CA ALA A 63 -32.15 13.10 -21.54
C ALA A 63 -31.33 11.81 -21.42
N ASN A 64 -31.54 10.82 -22.29
CA ASN A 64 -30.73 9.60 -22.29
C ASN A 64 -29.33 9.88 -22.83
N ALA A 65 -29.24 10.60 -23.95
CA ALA A 65 -27.95 10.98 -24.55
C ALA A 65 -27.07 11.81 -23.60
N ALA A 66 -27.66 12.71 -22.79
CA ALA A 66 -26.90 13.48 -21.80
C ALA A 66 -26.33 12.60 -20.68
N ARG A 67 -27.11 11.62 -20.19
CA ARG A 67 -26.63 10.65 -19.19
C ARG A 67 -25.54 9.75 -19.75
N ASP A 68 -25.74 9.23 -20.96
CA ASP A 68 -24.76 8.38 -21.64
C ASP A 68 -23.44 9.14 -21.85
N ALA A 69 -23.51 10.42 -22.24
CA ALA A 69 -22.33 11.28 -22.38
C ALA A 69 -21.65 11.60 -21.04
N ALA A 70 -22.40 11.80 -19.95
CA ALA A 70 -21.84 11.99 -18.61
C ALA A 70 -21.11 10.73 -18.12
N ARG A 71 -21.73 9.55 -18.34
CA ARG A 71 -21.12 8.26 -18.00
C ARG A 71 -19.85 7.99 -18.80
N ALA A 72 -19.87 8.26 -20.11
CA ALA A 72 -18.68 8.09 -20.95
C ALA A 72 -17.49 8.94 -20.47
N ARG A 73 -17.75 10.18 -20.04
CA ARG A 73 -16.71 11.09 -19.52
C ARG A 73 -16.21 10.67 -18.13
N HIS A 74 -17.10 10.17 -17.27
CA HIS A 74 -16.69 9.53 -16.01
C HIS A 74 -15.74 8.36 -16.28
N ASP A 75 -16.13 7.44 -17.16
CA ASP A 75 -15.38 6.23 -17.46
C ASP A 75 -14.02 6.56 -18.10
N GLU A 76 -13.96 7.59 -18.95
CA GLU A 76 -12.72 8.12 -19.53
C GLU A 76 -11.75 8.64 -18.45
N LEU A 77 -12.24 9.44 -17.50
CA LEU A 77 -11.42 9.98 -16.41
C LEU A 77 -10.87 8.86 -15.51
N VAL A 78 -11.72 7.89 -15.15
CA VAL A 78 -11.31 6.73 -14.34
C VAL A 78 -10.29 5.88 -15.09
N ALA A 79 -10.50 5.63 -16.38
CA ALA A 79 -9.55 4.89 -17.21
C ALA A 79 -8.20 5.61 -17.32
N GLN A 80 -8.19 6.93 -17.48
CA GLN A 80 -6.96 7.72 -17.51
C GLN A 80 -6.22 7.66 -16.17
N ALA A 81 -6.94 7.83 -15.05
CA ALA A 81 -6.36 7.73 -13.71
C ALA A 81 -5.77 6.33 -13.46
N LYS A 82 -6.48 5.27 -13.90
CA LYS A 82 -6.02 3.89 -13.79
C LYS A 82 -4.75 3.64 -14.61
N ALA A 83 -4.67 4.19 -15.82
CA ALA A 83 -3.47 4.05 -16.67
C ALA A 83 -2.24 4.70 -16.02
N VAL A 84 -2.41 5.85 -15.36
CA VAL A 84 -1.35 6.51 -14.58
C VAL A 84 -0.92 5.64 -13.41
N LEU A 85 -1.89 5.15 -12.61
CA LEU A 85 -1.63 4.24 -11.49
C LEU A 85 -0.84 3.00 -11.96
N ASP A 86 -1.27 2.35 -13.04
CA ASP A 86 -0.64 1.13 -13.52
C ASP A 86 0.81 1.32 -13.98
N ARG A 87 1.09 2.46 -14.62
CA ARG A 87 2.46 2.84 -14.99
C ARG A 87 3.33 3.03 -13.75
N ASP A 88 2.84 3.80 -12.78
CA ASP A 88 3.61 4.11 -11.57
C ASP A 88 3.84 2.85 -10.71
N LEU A 89 2.85 1.97 -10.60
CA LEU A 89 3.00 0.67 -9.92
C LEU A 89 3.96 -0.27 -10.64
N ALA A 90 4.01 -0.23 -11.98
CA ALA A 90 4.99 -1.00 -12.74
C ALA A 90 6.43 -0.51 -12.50
N GLN A 91 6.63 0.81 -12.42
CA GLN A 91 7.91 1.40 -12.03
C GLN A 91 8.32 0.97 -10.61
N LEU A 92 7.43 1.12 -9.63
CA LEU A 92 7.69 0.71 -8.24
C LEU A 92 7.99 -0.79 -8.11
N SER A 93 7.35 -1.63 -8.93
CA SER A 93 7.64 -3.07 -8.98
C SER A 93 9.08 -3.31 -9.43
N ALA A 94 9.51 -2.67 -10.51
CA ALA A 94 10.88 -2.79 -11.02
C ALA A 94 11.93 -2.26 -10.02
N GLU A 95 11.61 -1.17 -9.32
CA GLU A 95 12.47 -0.65 -8.25
C GLU A 95 12.59 -1.64 -7.08
N SER A 96 11.47 -2.25 -6.66
CA SER A 96 11.46 -3.25 -5.58
C SER A 96 12.28 -4.50 -5.93
N GLU A 97 12.20 -4.98 -7.17
CA GLU A 97 13.01 -6.11 -7.65
C GLU A 97 14.51 -5.86 -7.58
N VAL A 98 14.94 -4.60 -7.70
CA VAL A 98 16.35 -4.19 -7.59
C VAL A 98 16.77 -3.95 -6.15
N VAL A 99 15.90 -3.37 -5.33
CA VAL A 99 16.19 -3.01 -3.93
C VAL A 99 16.16 -4.23 -3.01
N GLU A 100 15.12 -5.08 -3.12
CA GLU A 100 14.88 -6.19 -2.19
C GLU A 100 16.08 -7.14 -2.04
N PRO A 101 16.80 -7.57 -3.10
CA PRO A 101 17.96 -8.45 -2.97
C PRO A 101 19.15 -7.80 -2.26
N ALA A 102 19.22 -6.47 -2.24
CA ALA A 102 20.32 -5.71 -1.63
C ALA A 102 20.05 -5.30 -0.18
N LEU A 103 18.86 -5.61 0.36
CA LEU A 103 18.50 -5.27 1.73
C LEU A 103 19.35 -6.07 2.74
N PRO A 104 19.87 -5.42 3.79
CA PRO A 104 20.53 -6.12 4.89
C PRO A 104 19.53 -6.98 5.67
N ALA A 105 20.02 -7.93 6.46
CA ALA A 105 19.19 -8.88 7.20
C ALA A 105 18.05 -8.20 8.00
N ALA A 106 18.33 -7.07 8.67
CA ALA A 106 17.33 -6.33 9.44
C ALA A 106 16.13 -5.82 8.60
N TYR A 107 16.34 -5.59 7.29
CA TYR A 107 15.33 -5.03 6.36
C TYR A 107 14.81 -6.08 5.38
N ALA A 108 15.47 -7.23 5.29
CA ALA A 108 15.18 -8.25 4.30
C ALA A 108 14.06 -9.18 4.75
N ARG A 109 13.25 -9.64 3.79
CA ARG A 109 12.30 -10.73 4.05
C ARG A 109 13.03 -12.02 4.44
N TRP A 110 12.36 -12.93 5.15
CA TRP A 110 12.94 -14.21 5.58
C TRP A 110 13.44 -15.10 4.43
N ALA A 111 12.81 -15.01 3.25
CA ALA A 111 13.24 -15.77 2.07
C ALA A 111 14.48 -15.18 1.38
N ASN A 112 15.05 -14.08 1.87
CA ASN A 112 16.22 -13.46 1.28
C ASN A 112 17.50 -14.27 1.63
N PRO A 113 18.39 -14.55 0.66
CA PRO A 113 19.63 -15.30 0.92
C PRO A 113 20.60 -14.61 1.89
N VAL A 114 20.43 -13.32 2.20
CA VAL A 114 21.25 -12.59 3.18
C VAL A 114 21.30 -13.30 4.54
N TRP A 115 20.23 -14.02 4.90
CA TRP A 115 20.14 -14.80 6.14
C TRP A 115 21.10 -15.99 6.20
N HIS A 116 21.61 -16.50 5.08
CA HIS A 116 22.54 -17.65 5.08
C HIS A 116 23.95 -17.30 5.57
N GLY A 117 24.34 -16.02 5.48
CA GLY A 117 25.65 -15.52 5.92
C GLY A 117 25.57 -14.58 7.11
N HIS A 118 24.39 -14.43 7.73
CA HIS A 118 24.19 -13.45 8.78
C HIS A 118 24.72 -13.93 10.13
N GLY A 119 25.60 -13.14 10.75
CA GLY A 119 26.03 -13.29 12.15
C GLY A 119 25.24 -12.36 13.09
N VAL A 120 25.47 -12.48 14.40
CA VAL A 120 24.86 -11.55 15.38
C VAL A 120 25.34 -10.13 15.08
N PRO A 121 24.44 -9.14 14.90
CA PRO A 121 24.84 -7.75 14.70
C PRO A 121 25.65 -7.23 15.90
N GLU A 122 26.78 -6.57 15.64
CA GLU A 122 27.58 -5.90 16.67
C GLU A 122 26.89 -4.61 17.18
N GLU A 123 26.13 -3.97 16.30
CA GLU A 123 25.36 -2.75 16.58
C GLU A 123 23.86 -3.00 16.41
N ALA A 124 23.05 -2.25 17.15
CA ALA A 124 21.60 -2.28 16.96
C ALA A 124 21.26 -1.71 15.57
N PRO A 125 20.37 -2.37 14.80
CA PRO A 125 20.03 -1.92 13.46
C PRO A 125 19.27 -0.59 13.52
N LEU A 126 19.42 0.23 12.48
CA LEU A 126 18.72 1.52 12.36
C LEU A 126 17.20 1.33 12.25
N ALA A 127 16.75 0.23 11.65
CA ALA A 127 15.35 -0.12 11.47
C ALA A 127 15.14 -1.64 11.40
N LEU A 128 13.88 -2.07 11.49
CA LEU A 128 13.48 -3.47 11.38
C LEU A 128 12.29 -3.59 10.40
N ARG A 129 12.28 -4.64 9.57
CA ARG A 129 11.11 -4.99 8.78
C ARG A 129 10.06 -5.66 9.66
N LEU A 130 8.86 -5.09 9.70
CA LEU A 130 7.71 -5.68 10.39
C LEU A 130 6.83 -6.52 9.47
N GLY A 131 6.90 -6.28 8.16
CA GLY A 131 6.09 -6.97 7.17
C GLY A 131 6.19 -6.29 5.81
N ASP A 132 5.15 -6.50 5.00
CA ASP A 132 5.04 -5.96 3.66
C ASP A 132 3.74 -5.17 3.52
N LEU A 133 3.83 -4.03 2.85
CA LEU A 133 2.68 -3.27 2.41
C LEU A 133 2.28 -3.75 1.01
N HIS A 134 1.00 -4.07 0.86
CA HIS A 134 0.41 -4.48 -0.41
C HIS A 134 -0.85 -3.68 -0.70
N LEU A 135 -1.21 -3.60 -1.98
CA LEU A 135 -2.47 -3.03 -2.42
C LEU A 135 -3.43 -4.14 -2.85
N PRO A 136 -4.73 -4.06 -2.51
CA PRO A 136 -5.75 -4.95 -3.09
C PRO A 136 -5.73 -4.94 -4.62
N GLU A 137 -5.45 -3.79 -5.23
CA GLU A 137 -5.41 -3.58 -6.67
C GLU A 137 -4.19 -4.23 -7.34
N ARG A 138 -3.14 -4.54 -6.56
CA ARG A 138 -1.90 -5.18 -7.05
C ARG A 138 -1.20 -5.95 -5.92
N PRO A 139 -1.68 -7.15 -5.56
CA PRO A 139 -1.17 -7.92 -4.42
C PRO A 139 0.26 -8.42 -4.62
N ASP A 140 0.74 -8.46 -5.87
CA ASP A 140 2.10 -8.90 -6.19
C ASP A 140 3.15 -7.83 -5.86
N LEU A 141 2.78 -6.55 -5.79
CA LEU A 141 3.68 -5.49 -5.36
C LEU A 141 3.77 -5.48 -3.82
N ARG A 142 5.00 -5.69 -3.32
CA ARG A 142 5.29 -5.70 -1.89
C ARG A 142 6.37 -4.67 -1.59
N ILE A 143 6.00 -3.68 -0.79
CA ILE A 143 6.94 -2.67 -0.28
C ILE A 143 7.29 -3.03 1.16
N PRO A 144 8.58 -3.13 1.54
CA PRO A 144 8.97 -3.46 2.91
C PRO A 144 8.44 -2.41 3.91
N MET A 145 7.77 -2.85 4.96
CA MET A 145 7.38 -1.99 6.08
C MET A 145 8.53 -1.94 7.09
N LEU A 146 9.38 -0.92 6.96
CA LEU A 146 10.49 -0.69 7.88
C LEU A 146 10.09 0.27 9.00
N VAL A 147 10.49 -0.04 10.22
CA VAL A 147 10.27 0.80 11.40
C VAL A 147 11.59 1.08 12.11
N ARG A 148 11.87 2.36 12.39
CA ARG A 148 13.11 2.80 13.06
C ARG A 148 13.25 2.21 14.47
N ALA A 149 14.50 1.92 14.84
CA ALA A 149 14.87 1.46 16.17
C ALA A 149 15.90 2.44 16.81
N PRO A 150 15.80 2.71 18.14
CA PRO A 150 14.70 2.31 19.01
C PRO A 150 13.39 3.00 18.60
N LEU A 151 12.25 2.38 18.95
CA LEU A 151 10.94 2.96 18.67
C LEU A 151 10.77 4.27 19.44
N GLU A 152 10.60 5.38 18.73
CA GLU A 152 10.29 6.68 19.35
C GLU A 152 8.83 6.74 19.86
N ARG A 153 7.95 5.88 19.33
CA ARG A 153 6.53 5.80 19.68
C ARG A 153 6.08 4.35 19.74
N GLY A 154 5.14 4.06 20.63
CA GLY A 154 4.52 2.74 20.70
C GLY A 154 3.79 2.38 19.41
N LEU A 155 3.93 1.14 18.96
CA LEU A 155 3.20 0.60 17.83
C LEU A 155 1.95 -0.16 18.32
N TRP A 156 0.78 0.24 17.84
CA TRP A 156 -0.45 -0.52 18.06
C TRP A 156 -0.66 -1.48 16.89
N ILE A 157 -0.82 -2.77 17.20
CA ILE A 157 -1.09 -3.81 16.20
C ILE A 157 -2.54 -4.25 16.38
N ASP A 158 -3.36 -4.02 15.35
CA ASP A 158 -4.72 -4.59 15.26
C ASP A 158 -4.77 -5.60 14.11
N ASN A 159 -5.48 -6.70 14.32
CA ASN A 159 -5.54 -7.84 13.39
C ASN A 159 -6.51 -7.59 12.21
N GLY A 160 -6.67 -6.34 11.77
CA GLY A 160 -7.38 -5.99 10.54
C GLY A 160 -8.84 -6.48 10.48
N ARG A 161 -9.62 -6.20 11.52
CA ARG A 161 -11.04 -6.59 11.59
C ARG A 161 -11.90 -5.69 10.67
N THR A 162 -11.73 -5.82 9.36
CA THR A 162 -12.71 -5.36 8.38
C THR A 162 -13.64 -6.53 8.06
N GLY A 163 -14.95 -6.34 8.27
CA GLY A 163 -15.95 -7.41 8.25
C GLY A 163 -16.08 -8.13 6.92
N SER A 164 -15.31 -9.21 6.72
CA SER A 164 -15.51 -10.20 5.67
C SER A 164 -16.11 -11.45 6.29
N GLU A 165 -17.17 -12.00 5.69
CA GLU A 165 -17.89 -13.21 6.15
C GLU A 165 -16.97 -14.43 6.35
N ALA A 166 -15.80 -14.46 5.70
CA ALA A 166 -14.77 -15.50 5.90
C ALA A 166 -14.11 -15.47 7.30
N ALA A 167 -14.11 -14.32 7.98
CA ALA A 167 -13.56 -14.18 9.34
C ALA A 167 -14.44 -14.81 10.42
N MET A 168 -15.73 -15.06 10.11
CA MET A 168 -16.68 -15.70 11.02
C MET A 168 -16.48 -17.22 11.13
N THR A 169 -15.67 -17.82 10.25
CA THR A 169 -15.50 -19.28 10.16
C THR A 169 -14.24 -19.81 10.86
N MET A 170 -13.35 -18.94 11.33
CA MET A 170 -12.15 -19.35 12.08
C MET A 170 -12.41 -19.33 13.58
N ASP A 171 -12.01 -20.37 14.31
CA ASP A 171 -12.03 -20.40 15.78
C ASP A 171 -10.98 -19.43 16.35
N THR A 172 -11.36 -18.15 16.38
CA THR A 172 -10.52 -17.00 16.75
C THR A 172 -10.00 -17.08 18.17
N ASP A 173 -10.70 -17.77 19.06
CA ASP A 173 -10.28 -17.93 20.45
C ASP A 173 -9.09 -18.86 20.56
N ARG A 174 -9.01 -19.87 19.68
CA ARG A 174 -7.85 -20.75 19.58
C ARG A 174 -6.62 -20.03 19.04
N LEU A 175 -6.79 -19.17 18.03
CA LEU A 175 -5.69 -18.38 17.46
C LEU A 175 -5.16 -17.35 18.47
N ARG A 176 -6.05 -16.64 19.16
CA ARG A 176 -5.68 -15.67 20.20
C ARG A 176 -4.90 -16.33 21.34
N ARG A 177 -5.34 -17.51 21.78
CA ARG A 177 -4.67 -18.29 22.84
C ARG A 177 -3.27 -18.73 22.39
N ALA A 178 -3.14 -19.26 21.18
CA ALA A 178 -1.84 -19.67 20.65
C ALA A 178 -0.85 -18.50 20.49
N ALA A 179 -1.32 -17.33 20.04
CA ALA A 179 -0.49 -16.13 19.94
C ALA A 179 -0.04 -15.63 21.32
N MET A 180 -0.92 -15.67 22.32
CA MET A 180 -0.60 -15.30 23.70
C MET A 180 0.42 -16.27 24.32
N ASP A 181 0.23 -17.58 24.16
CA ASP A 181 1.15 -18.61 24.65
C ASP A 181 2.55 -18.44 24.03
N MET A 182 2.62 -18.12 22.74
CA MET A 182 3.87 -17.87 22.03
C MET A 182 4.57 -16.59 22.54
N ALA A 183 3.82 -15.50 22.72
CA ALA A 183 4.36 -14.24 23.25
C ALA A 183 4.91 -14.41 24.67
N VAL A 184 4.20 -15.14 25.54
CA VAL A 184 4.66 -15.46 26.91
C VAL A 184 5.92 -16.35 26.87
N ALA A 185 5.94 -17.37 26.02
CA ALA A 185 7.10 -18.25 25.88
C ALA A 185 8.36 -17.51 25.41
N HIS A 186 8.21 -16.47 24.58
CA HIS A 186 9.33 -15.63 24.16
C HIS A 186 9.74 -14.61 25.24
N ALA A 187 8.77 -14.00 25.93
CA ALA A 187 9.05 -13.03 26.98
C ALA A 187 9.78 -13.64 28.19
N VAL A 188 9.52 -14.91 28.51
CA VAL A 188 10.22 -15.64 29.60
C VAL A 188 11.64 -16.07 29.21
N ARG A 189 11.99 -16.02 27.91
CA ARG A 189 13.32 -16.39 27.40
C ARG A 189 14.25 -15.21 27.17
N LEU A 190 13.74 -13.98 27.32
CA LEU A 190 14.53 -12.74 27.36
C LEU A 190 14.88 -12.43 28.82
#